data_AF-A0A1Y5KEQ5-F1
#
_entry.id   AF-A0A1Y5KEQ5-F1
#
_cell.length_a   1.000
_cell.length_b   1.000
_cell.length_c   1.000
_cell.angle_alpha   90.00
_cell.angle_beta   90.00
_cell.angle_gamma   90.00
#
_symmetry.space_group_name_H-M   'P 1'
#
loop_
_entity.id
_entity.type
_entity.pdbx_description
1 polymer ?
#
loop_
_entity_poly.entity_id
_entity_poly.type
_entity_poly.pdbx_seq_one_letter_code
_entity_poly.pdbx_strand_id
1 'polypeptide(L)'
;MASMVYIYEKPGGLADWRYSRATGLKETIRIPIGRTPEEAVQKFRNSNQKVVHKEFLNRGALLFLEGFKEKGRTSLQLEFVRETWIGGWKWEMGGGYGISVHPDTHLLNYMSMPSNKGIIGPFPIVFGEVVNPSVSKVKVIIEGEGSGEKEAKIVDYGREQRLWYAVLPKAASTPYTIEALDEKGGIIASQTVEDQTDSDSIPSMSAAVR
;
A
#
# COMPACT_ATOMS: atom_id res chain seq x y z
N MET A 1 -31.36 -16.27 1.15
CA MET A 1 -29.97 -15.95 0.74
C MET A 1 -29.79 -14.45 0.45
N ALA A 2 -30.57 -13.81 -0.43
CA ALA A 2 -30.44 -12.39 -0.75
C ALA A 2 -30.57 -11.43 0.47
N SER A 3 -31.47 -11.70 1.41
CA SER A 3 -31.63 -10.92 2.64
C SER A 3 -30.41 -10.97 3.57
N MET A 4 -29.78 -12.14 3.70
CA MET A 4 -28.60 -12.33 4.55
C MET A 4 -27.36 -11.66 3.95
N VAL A 5 -27.21 -11.74 2.63
CA VAL A 5 -26.14 -11.04 1.90
C VAL A 5 -26.30 -9.52 2.01
N TYR A 6 -27.53 -9.01 1.90
CA TYR A 6 -27.80 -7.58 2.10
C TYR A 6 -27.50 -7.10 3.53
N ILE A 7 -27.93 -7.86 4.55
CA ILE A 7 -27.62 -7.55 5.97
C ILE A 7 -26.11 -7.54 6.21
N TYR A 8 -25.37 -8.41 5.52
CA TYR A 8 -23.92 -8.47 5.62
C TYR A 8 -23.26 -7.22 5.00
N GLU A 9 -23.65 -6.85 3.79
CA GLU A 9 -22.92 -5.87 2.97
C GLU A 9 -23.37 -4.41 3.15
N LYS A 10 -24.60 -4.15 3.58
CA LYS A 10 -25.11 -2.76 3.71
C LYS A 10 -24.23 -1.91 4.63
N PRO A 11 -24.18 -0.58 4.45
CA PRO A 11 -23.50 0.30 5.40
C PRO A 11 -24.00 0.08 6.84
N GLY A 12 -23.07 -0.14 7.77
CA GLY A 12 -23.35 -0.52 9.15
C GLY A 12 -23.82 -1.98 9.33
N GLY A 13 -23.65 -2.81 8.30
CA GLY A 13 -23.96 -4.24 8.32
C GLY A 13 -22.90 -5.08 9.05
N LEU A 14 -23.01 -6.41 8.93
CA LEU A 14 -22.11 -7.33 9.63
C LEU A 14 -20.65 -7.20 9.17
N ALA A 15 -20.39 -6.90 7.89
CA ALA A 15 -19.03 -6.65 7.42
C ALA A 15 -18.38 -5.48 8.19
N ASP A 16 -19.13 -4.38 8.34
CA ASP A 16 -18.62 -3.17 8.98
C ASP A 16 -18.49 -3.35 10.49
N TRP A 17 -19.40 -4.12 11.10
CA TRP A 17 -19.27 -4.51 12.51
C TRP A 17 -18.01 -5.35 12.72
N ARG A 18 -17.74 -6.34 11.87
CA ARG A 18 -16.50 -7.15 11.95
C ARG A 18 -15.26 -6.29 11.80
N TYR A 19 -15.23 -5.41 10.80
CA TYR A 19 -14.15 -4.45 10.60
C TYR A 19 -13.93 -3.58 11.85
N SER A 20 -15.01 -3.04 12.42
CA SER A 20 -14.97 -2.20 13.62
C SER A 20 -14.35 -2.94 14.80
N ARG A 21 -14.70 -4.22 15.01
CA ARG A 21 -14.11 -5.03 16.08
C ARG A 21 -12.65 -5.37 15.82
N ALA A 22 -12.29 -5.66 14.56
CA ALA A 22 -10.91 -5.95 14.17
C ALA A 22 -9.99 -4.73 14.34
N THR A 23 -10.52 -3.52 14.19
CA THR A 23 -9.76 -2.25 14.36
C THR A 23 -9.92 -1.60 15.74
N GLY A 24 -10.58 -2.27 16.68
CA GLY A 24 -10.75 -1.76 18.06
C GLY A 24 -11.78 -0.63 18.21
N LEU A 25 -12.59 -0.35 17.19
CA LEU A 25 -13.68 0.63 17.27
C LEU A 25 -14.81 0.13 18.17
N LYS A 26 -15.29 1.02 19.06
CA LYS A 26 -16.42 0.72 19.95
C LYS A 26 -17.74 0.67 19.19
N GLU A 27 -17.94 1.61 18.28
CA GLU A 27 -19.13 1.73 17.44
C GLU A 27 -18.93 1.07 16.08
N THR A 28 -20.05 0.73 15.43
CA THR A 28 -20.00 0.16 14.08
C THR A 28 -19.88 1.28 13.07
N ILE A 29 -18.76 1.30 12.34
CA ILE A 29 -18.58 2.21 11.21
C ILE A 29 -19.64 1.93 10.13
N ARG A 30 -20.00 2.94 9.34
CA ARG A 30 -20.91 2.78 8.18
C ARG A 30 -20.13 3.01 6.91
N ILE A 31 -19.46 1.98 6.41
CA ILE A 31 -18.65 2.09 5.20
C ILE A 31 -19.60 2.12 3.99
N PRO A 32 -19.55 3.16 3.14
CA PRO A 32 -20.41 3.28 1.98
C PRO A 32 -20.02 2.29 0.87
N ILE A 33 -20.96 2.00 -0.03
CA ILE A 33 -20.72 1.19 -1.23
C ILE A 33 -20.59 2.14 -2.44
N GLY A 34 -19.48 2.01 -3.17
CA GLY A 34 -19.25 2.66 -4.46
C GLY A 34 -19.66 1.76 -5.63
N ARG A 35 -19.96 2.35 -6.79
CA ARG A 35 -20.18 1.60 -8.03
C ARG A 35 -18.86 1.21 -8.69
N THR A 36 -17.81 1.98 -8.45
CA THR A 36 -16.43 1.71 -8.85
C THR A 36 -15.50 1.65 -7.64
N PRO A 37 -14.29 1.07 -7.79
CA PRO A 37 -13.26 1.12 -6.75
C PRO A 37 -12.98 2.54 -6.25
N GLU A 38 -12.84 3.50 -7.18
CA GLU A 38 -12.56 4.90 -6.88
C GLU A 38 -13.71 5.56 -6.12
N GLU A 39 -14.96 5.32 -6.54
CA GLU A 39 -16.12 5.88 -5.86
C GLU A 39 -16.24 5.35 -4.42
N ALA A 40 -15.85 4.09 -4.18
CA ALA A 40 -15.83 3.53 -2.83
C ALA A 40 -14.82 4.27 -1.94
N VAL A 41 -13.61 4.53 -2.44
CA VAL A 41 -12.60 5.33 -1.72
C VAL A 41 -13.08 6.77 -1.52
N GLN A 42 -13.59 7.42 -2.57
CA GLN A 42 -14.08 8.80 -2.51
C GLN A 42 -15.17 8.97 -1.45
N LYS A 43 -16.16 8.08 -1.42
CA LYS A 43 -17.23 8.11 -0.43
C LYS A 43 -16.73 7.84 0.99
N PHE A 44 -15.78 6.92 1.15
CA PHE A 44 -15.25 6.58 2.48
C PHE A 44 -14.36 7.69 3.04
N ARG A 45 -13.42 8.21 2.24
CA ARG A 45 -12.47 9.25 2.65
C ARG A 45 -13.03 10.66 2.59
N ASN A 46 -14.18 10.87 1.93
CA ASN A 46 -14.69 12.19 1.59
C ASN A 46 -13.61 13.04 0.88
N SER A 47 -12.92 12.43 -0.08
CA SER A 47 -11.73 12.99 -0.73
C SER A 47 -11.83 12.84 -2.25
N ASN A 48 -11.36 13.84 -2.99
CA ASN A 48 -11.25 13.83 -4.44
C ASN A 48 -9.80 13.62 -4.92
N GLN A 49 -8.97 12.96 -4.09
CA GLN A 49 -7.60 12.65 -4.47
C GLN A 49 -7.55 11.86 -5.79
N LYS A 50 -6.53 12.19 -6.60
CA LYS A 50 -6.34 11.59 -7.90
C LYS A 50 -5.74 10.20 -7.74
N VAL A 51 -6.40 9.20 -8.33
CA VAL A 51 -5.84 7.87 -8.49
C VAL A 51 -4.78 7.91 -9.61
N VAL A 52 -3.55 7.54 -9.28
CA VAL A 52 -2.42 7.51 -10.20
C VAL A 52 -2.16 6.11 -10.77
N HIS A 53 -2.52 5.07 -10.01
CA HIS A 53 -2.47 3.69 -10.48
C HIS A 53 -3.54 2.84 -9.80
N LYS A 54 -3.98 1.79 -10.51
CA LYS A 54 -4.91 0.80 -10.00
C LYS A 54 -4.44 -0.60 -10.39
N GLU A 55 -4.40 -1.50 -9.42
CA GLU A 55 -4.17 -2.92 -9.65
C GLU A 55 -5.42 -3.70 -9.26
N PHE A 56 -6.04 -4.37 -10.22
CA PHE A 56 -7.13 -5.31 -9.93
C PHE A 56 -6.56 -6.63 -9.43
N LEU A 57 -7.14 -7.13 -8.35
CA LEU A 57 -6.86 -8.41 -7.72
C LEU A 57 -8.11 -9.28 -7.79
N ASN A 58 -8.00 -10.55 -7.41
CA ASN A 58 -9.17 -11.40 -7.30
C ASN A 58 -10.16 -10.82 -6.25
N ARG A 59 -11.30 -10.31 -6.73
CA ARG A 59 -12.37 -9.68 -5.93
C ARG A 59 -11.97 -8.43 -5.14
N GLY A 60 -10.91 -7.74 -5.56
CA GLY A 60 -10.44 -6.52 -4.91
C GLY A 60 -9.62 -5.64 -5.84
N ALA A 61 -9.31 -4.43 -5.38
CA ALA A 61 -8.44 -3.51 -6.11
C ALA A 61 -7.57 -2.73 -5.14
N LEU A 62 -6.30 -2.57 -5.49
CA LEU A 62 -5.40 -1.59 -4.91
C LEU A 62 -5.49 -0.31 -5.72
N LEU A 63 -5.63 0.82 -5.03
CA LEU A 63 -5.62 2.14 -5.60
C LEU A 63 -4.47 2.91 -4.99
N PHE A 64 -3.59 3.42 -5.84
CA PHE A 64 -2.54 4.35 -5.45
C PHE A 64 -3.04 5.75 -5.75
N LEU A 65 -3.07 6.59 -4.73
CA LEU A 65 -3.51 7.97 -4.82
C LEU A 65 -2.36 8.90 -4.50
N GLU A 66 -2.30 9.97 -5.27
CA GLU A 66 -1.37 11.06 -4.99
C GLU A 66 -1.85 11.86 -3.77
N GLY A 67 -0.95 12.07 -2.82
CA GLY A 67 -1.18 12.99 -1.72
C GLY A 67 -1.04 14.46 -2.15
N PHE A 68 -1.07 15.37 -1.18
CA PHE A 68 -0.87 16.79 -1.48
C PHE A 68 0.56 17.04 -1.96
N LYS A 69 0.69 17.58 -3.19
CA LYS A 69 1.98 17.89 -3.82
C LYS A 69 2.56 19.19 -3.25
N GLU A 70 3.60 19.08 -2.44
CA GLU A 70 4.54 20.16 -2.13
C GLU A 70 5.90 19.87 -2.78
N LYS A 71 6.60 20.91 -3.25
CA LYS A 71 7.90 20.75 -3.91
C LYS A 71 8.90 20.11 -2.94
N GLY A 72 9.46 18.95 -3.30
CA GLY A 72 10.40 18.21 -2.45
C GLY A 72 9.75 17.26 -1.42
N ARG A 73 8.42 17.10 -1.46
CA ARG A 73 7.71 16.05 -0.70
C ARG A 73 7.13 15.01 -1.64
N THR A 74 7.39 13.74 -1.33
CA THR A 74 6.60 12.62 -1.81
C THR A 74 5.39 12.46 -0.89
N SER A 75 4.22 12.20 -1.45
CA SER A 75 3.09 11.71 -0.68
C SER A 75 2.31 10.72 -1.51
N LEU A 76 2.32 9.46 -1.05
CA LEU A 76 1.66 8.36 -1.70
C LEU A 76 0.72 7.70 -0.70
N GLN A 77 -0.47 7.36 -1.17
CA GLN A 77 -1.50 6.69 -0.40
C GLN A 77 -1.91 5.43 -1.13
N LEU A 78 -2.08 4.34 -0.37
CA LEU A 78 -2.58 3.07 -0.85
C LEU A 78 -3.93 2.79 -0.20
N GLU A 79 -4.91 2.45 -1.03
CA GLU A 79 -6.24 2.06 -0.60
C GLU A 79 -6.59 0.70 -1.19
N PHE A 80 -7.09 -0.20 -0.34
CA PHE A 80 -7.67 -1.47 -0.75
C PHE A 80 -9.19 -1.42 -0.63
N VAL A 81 -9.85 -1.80 -1.72
CA VAL A 81 -11.30 -1.99 -1.78
C VAL A 81 -11.61 -3.40 -2.25
N ARG A 82 -12.71 -3.97 -1.77
CA ARG A 82 -13.20 -5.28 -2.21
C ARG A 82 -14.53 -5.17 -2.97
N GLU A 83 -14.77 -6.14 -3.83
CA GLU A 83 -16.09 -6.35 -4.41
C GLU A 83 -17.07 -6.84 -3.34
N THR A 84 -18.29 -6.32 -3.36
CA THR A 84 -19.39 -6.82 -2.52
C THR A 84 -20.20 -7.89 -3.25
N TRP A 85 -20.82 -8.79 -2.49
CA TRP A 85 -21.70 -9.81 -3.07
C TRP A 85 -23.02 -9.28 -3.65
N ILE A 86 -23.39 -8.03 -3.35
CA ILE A 86 -24.58 -7.37 -3.93
C ILE A 86 -24.23 -6.49 -5.13
N GLY A 87 -22.98 -6.54 -5.60
CA GLY A 87 -22.46 -5.65 -6.64
C GLY A 87 -21.96 -4.32 -6.06
N GLY A 88 -20.94 -3.76 -6.70
CA GLY A 88 -20.23 -2.57 -6.22
C GLY A 88 -19.06 -2.90 -5.30
N TRP A 89 -18.48 -1.86 -4.72
CA TRP A 89 -17.17 -1.87 -4.08
C TRP A 89 -17.24 -1.26 -2.69
N LYS A 90 -16.46 -1.82 -1.76
CA LYS A 90 -16.41 -1.38 -0.37
C LYS A 90 -14.98 -1.21 0.09
N TRP A 91 -14.72 -0.12 0.79
CA TRP A 91 -13.41 0.15 1.38
C TRP A 91 -13.11 -0.81 2.53
N GLU A 92 -11.87 -1.29 2.61
CA GLU A 92 -11.43 -2.23 3.64
C GLU A 92 -10.24 -1.71 4.45
N MET A 93 -9.18 -1.23 3.79
CA MET A 93 -7.99 -0.76 4.50
C MET A 93 -7.19 0.19 3.62
N GLY A 94 -6.47 1.12 4.24
CA GLY A 94 -5.55 1.96 3.52
C GLY A 94 -4.74 2.85 4.45
N GLY A 95 -3.65 3.35 3.92
CA GLY A 95 -2.66 4.15 4.62
C GLY A 95 -1.83 4.93 3.61
N GLY A 96 -1.11 5.92 4.10
CA GLY A 96 -0.23 6.72 3.27
C GLY A 96 0.77 7.46 4.12
N TYR A 97 1.79 7.99 3.47
CA TYR A 97 2.85 8.73 4.10
C TYR A 97 3.09 10.04 3.35
N GLY A 98 3.85 10.93 3.98
CA GLY A 98 4.30 12.19 3.40
C GLY A 98 5.72 12.49 3.85
N ILE A 99 6.71 12.10 3.05
CA ILE A 99 8.13 12.19 3.37
C ILE A 99 8.81 13.21 2.46
N SER A 100 9.77 13.96 2.98
CA SER A 100 10.60 14.85 2.16
C SER A 100 11.74 14.06 1.54
N VAL A 101 11.86 14.07 0.21
CA VAL A 101 12.91 13.31 -0.51
C VAL A 101 13.54 14.17 -1.59
N HIS A 102 14.81 13.91 -1.88
CA HIS A 102 15.54 14.55 -2.97
C HIS A 102 16.25 13.46 -3.81
N PRO A 103 16.11 13.45 -5.15
CA PRO A 103 16.70 12.41 -6.01
C PRO A 103 18.20 12.23 -5.85
N ASP A 104 18.93 13.31 -5.55
CA ASP A 104 20.38 13.27 -5.37
C ASP A 104 20.82 12.61 -4.05
N THR A 105 19.94 12.53 -3.06
CA THR A 105 20.27 12.01 -1.73
C THR A 105 19.50 10.75 -1.36
N HIS A 106 18.38 10.45 -2.03
CA HIS A 106 17.50 9.32 -1.76
C HIS A 106 17.24 8.51 -3.02
N LEU A 107 17.25 7.18 -2.89
CA LEU A 107 16.99 6.26 -4.00
C LEU A 107 15.50 5.95 -4.16
N LEU A 108 14.87 5.58 -3.04
CA LEU A 108 13.45 5.27 -2.98
C LEU A 108 12.93 5.58 -1.57
N ASN A 109 11.61 5.53 -1.40
CA ASN A 109 10.95 5.56 -0.11
C ASN A 109 9.96 4.40 -0.02
N TYR A 110 9.49 4.14 1.19
CA TYR A 110 8.61 3.03 1.48
C TYR A 110 7.67 3.31 2.64
N MET A 111 6.58 2.57 2.68
CA MET A 111 5.72 2.35 3.83
C MET A 111 5.34 0.86 3.87
N SER A 112 5.47 0.27 5.04
CA SER A 112 5.01 -1.07 5.36
C SER A 112 3.59 -1.02 5.90
N MET A 113 2.72 -1.89 5.38
CA MET A 113 1.37 -2.09 5.90
C MET A 113 1.19 -3.56 6.32
N PRO A 114 0.97 -3.83 7.62
CA PRO A 114 0.89 -5.19 8.13
C PRO A 114 -0.43 -5.87 7.77
N SER A 115 -0.45 -7.19 7.88
CA SER A 115 -1.71 -7.94 7.93
C SER A 115 -2.35 -7.79 9.31
N ASN A 116 -3.60 -7.31 9.34
CA ASN A 116 -4.38 -7.19 10.58
C ASN A 116 -5.38 -8.33 10.71
N LYS A 117 -5.43 -8.98 11.88
CA LYS A 117 -6.38 -10.05 12.15
C LYS A 117 -7.81 -9.54 12.01
N GLY A 118 -8.58 -10.17 11.13
CA GLY A 118 -9.98 -9.81 10.88
C GLY A 118 -10.18 -8.76 9.79
N ILE A 119 -9.11 -8.22 9.22
CA ILE A 119 -9.15 -7.37 8.02
C ILE A 119 -8.87 -8.22 6.79
N ILE A 120 -9.64 -8.00 5.72
CA ILE A 120 -9.52 -8.74 4.46
C ILE A 120 -8.72 -7.87 3.49
N GLY A 121 -7.69 -8.45 2.87
CA GLY A 121 -6.98 -7.79 1.79
C GLY A 121 -5.64 -8.45 1.45
N PRO A 122 -4.92 -7.90 0.47
CA PRO A 122 -3.62 -8.35 0.03
C PRO A 122 -2.51 -7.82 0.96
N PHE A 123 -2.70 -7.99 2.27
CA PHE A 123 -1.74 -7.57 3.29
C PHE A 123 -1.02 -8.82 3.85
N PRO A 124 0.27 -8.73 4.21
CA PRO A 124 1.08 -7.51 4.26
C PRO A 124 1.51 -7.00 2.88
N ILE A 125 1.70 -5.68 2.77
CA ILE A 125 2.21 -5.03 1.56
C ILE A 125 3.21 -3.95 1.94
N VAL A 126 4.27 -3.83 1.16
CA VAL A 126 5.20 -2.70 1.20
C VAL A 126 5.13 -1.95 -0.12
N PHE A 127 5.12 -0.64 -0.06
CA PHE A 127 4.98 0.20 -1.25
C PHE A 127 5.68 1.53 -1.06
N GLY A 128 6.04 2.18 -2.17
CA GLY A 128 6.47 3.57 -2.14
C GLY A 128 6.78 4.13 -3.51
N GLU A 129 7.63 5.16 -3.55
CA GLU A 129 8.11 5.77 -4.78
C GLU A 129 9.60 5.54 -5.00
N VAL A 130 9.96 5.36 -6.27
CA VAL A 130 11.34 5.36 -6.72
C VAL A 130 11.71 6.79 -7.09
N VAL A 131 12.64 7.38 -6.34
CA VAL A 131 13.01 8.80 -6.44
C VAL A 131 14.19 8.99 -7.39
N ASN A 132 15.15 8.07 -7.38
CA ASN A 132 16.35 8.16 -8.22
C ASN A 132 16.23 7.28 -9.47
N PRO A 133 16.56 7.79 -10.68
CA PRO A 133 16.47 7.04 -11.93
C PRO A 133 17.38 5.80 -12.01
N SER A 134 18.47 5.76 -11.22
CA SER A 134 19.40 4.62 -11.21
C SER A 134 18.79 3.32 -10.66
N VAL A 135 17.70 3.41 -9.90
CA VAL A 135 16.97 2.24 -9.44
C VAL A 135 16.14 1.69 -10.61
N SER A 136 16.46 0.46 -11.02
CA SER A 136 15.76 -0.28 -12.07
C SER A 136 14.84 -1.37 -11.51
N LYS A 137 15.17 -1.94 -10.35
CA LYS A 137 14.40 -2.99 -9.67
C LYS A 137 14.40 -2.77 -8.16
N VAL A 138 13.34 -3.27 -7.53
CA VAL A 138 13.24 -3.33 -6.07
C VAL A 138 12.90 -4.77 -5.68
N LYS A 139 13.63 -5.31 -4.70
CA LYS A 139 13.38 -6.64 -4.13
C LYS A 139 13.05 -6.52 -2.64
N VAL A 140 12.22 -7.42 -2.16
CA VAL A 140 11.96 -7.60 -0.73
C VAL A 140 12.40 -9.01 -0.36
N ILE A 141 13.38 -9.10 0.53
CA ILE A 141 13.92 -10.35 1.06
C ILE A 141 13.25 -10.61 2.40
N ILE A 142 12.50 -11.69 2.48
CA ILE A 142 11.79 -12.10 3.69
C ILE A 142 12.58 -13.23 4.35
N GLU A 143 12.90 -13.05 5.62
CA GLU A 143 13.50 -14.08 6.45
C GLU A 143 12.44 -14.75 7.33
N GLY A 144 12.69 -15.99 7.78
CA GLY A 144 11.77 -16.70 8.65
C GLY A 144 10.55 -17.32 7.96
N GLU A 145 9.36 -17.16 8.54
CA GLU A 145 8.14 -17.79 8.03
C GLU A 145 7.65 -17.09 6.74
N GLY A 146 7.45 -17.86 5.68
CA GLY A 146 7.20 -17.29 4.35
C GLY A 146 8.45 -16.71 3.69
N SER A 147 9.63 -17.22 4.06
CA SER A 147 10.90 -16.81 3.49
C SER A 147 10.95 -16.90 1.97
N GLY A 148 11.73 -16.00 1.39
CA GLY A 148 11.95 -15.93 -0.04
C GLY A 148 12.16 -14.51 -0.52
N GLU A 149 12.36 -14.38 -1.82
CA GLU A 149 12.50 -13.09 -2.48
C GLU A 149 11.20 -12.74 -3.20
N LYS A 150 10.78 -11.48 -3.03
CA LYS A 150 9.67 -10.91 -3.79
C LYS A 150 10.17 -9.72 -4.60
N GLU A 151 10.16 -9.87 -5.93
CA GLU A 151 10.36 -8.73 -6.81
C GLU A 151 9.12 -7.82 -6.77
N ALA A 152 9.36 -6.54 -6.53
CA ALA A 152 8.32 -5.54 -6.53
C ALA A 152 7.91 -5.17 -7.96
N LYS A 153 6.63 -4.83 -8.14
CA LYS A 153 6.17 -4.22 -9.39
C LYS A 153 6.52 -2.75 -9.36
N ILE A 154 7.23 -2.26 -10.37
CA ILE A 154 7.44 -0.83 -10.61
C ILE A 154 6.48 -0.37 -11.69
N VAL A 155 5.85 0.79 -11.49
CA VAL A 155 4.87 1.38 -12.40
C VAL A 155 5.22 2.84 -12.62
N ASP A 156 5.43 3.19 -13.88
CA ASP A 156 5.57 4.59 -14.28
C ASP A 156 4.21 5.28 -14.24
N TYR A 157 4.19 6.48 -13.67
CA TYR A 157 3.00 7.32 -13.65
C TYR A 157 3.40 8.80 -13.80
N GLY A 158 2.63 9.57 -14.56
CA GLY A 158 3.05 10.93 -14.93
C GLY A 158 4.28 10.93 -15.85
N ARG A 159 5.09 11.99 -15.81
CA ARG A 159 6.25 12.14 -16.72
C ARG A 159 7.54 11.49 -16.20
N GLU A 160 7.76 11.51 -14.89
CA GLU A 160 9.01 11.05 -14.26
C GLU A 160 8.77 10.43 -12.87
N GLN A 161 7.51 10.11 -12.53
CA GLN A 161 7.18 9.51 -11.24
C GLN A 161 7.05 8.00 -11.42
N ARG A 162 7.58 7.25 -10.45
CA ARG A 162 7.57 5.79 -10.47
C ARG A 162 7.19 5.32 -9.09
N LEU A 163 6.12 4.55 -9.01
CA LEU A 163 5.76 3.87 -7.76
C LEU A 163 6.20 2.43 -7.83
N TRP A 164 6.40 1.83 -6.67
CA TRP A 164 6.72 0.43 -6.54
C TRP A 164 5.90 -0.20 -5.41
N TYR A 165 5.59 -1.49 -5.53
CA TYR A 165 4.94 -2.22 -4.45
C TYR A 165 5.19 -3.73 -4.53
N ALA A 166 5.16 -4.38 -3.37
CA ALA A 166 5.25 -5.83 -3.24
C ALA A 166 4.21 -6.33 -2.22
N VAL A 167 3.26 -7.14 -2.68
CA VAL A 167 2.39 -7.94 -1.81
C VAL A 167 3.20 -9.11 -1.28
N LEU A 168 3.35 -9.18 0.03
CA LEU A 168 4.15 -10.18 0.71
C LEU A 168 3.29 -11.41 1.08
N PRO A 169 3.89 -12.59 1.30
CA PRO A 169 3.20 -13.73 1.86
C PRO A 169 2.48 -13.36 3.16
N LYS A 170 1.31 -13.94 3.41
CA LYS A 170 0.50 -13.63 4.60
C LYS A 170 1.20 -13.93 5.93
N ALA A 171 2.13 -14.88 5.92
CA ALA A 171 2.93 -15.26 7.07
C ALA A 171 4.17 -14.38 7.27
N ALA A 172 4.52 -13.54 6.28
CA ALA A 172 5.67 -12.66 6.38
C ALA A 172 5.46 -11.65 7.51
N SER A 173 6.49 -11.51 8.35
CA SER A 173 6.61 -10.53 9.41
C SER A 173 7.93 -9.80 9.27
N THR A 174 8.07 -8.62 9.90
CA THR A 174 9.40 -8.06 10.11
C THR A 174 10.25 -8.98 11.01
N PRO A 175 11.58 -8.97 10.86
CA PRO A 175 12.33 -8.16 9.90
C PRO A 175 12.25 -8.68 8.45
N TYR A 176 12.33 -7.76 7.49
CA TYR A 176 12.58 -8.06 6.08
C TYR A 176 13.42 -6.95 5.46
N THR A 177 14.12 -7.24 4.37
CA THR A 177 15.06 -6.29 3.74
C THR A 177 14.54 -5.82 2.39
N ILE A 178 14.58 -4.51 2.16
CA ILE A 178 14.30 -3.88 0.86
C ILE A 178 15.63 -3.62 0.17
N GLU A 179 15.82 -4.14 -1.03
CA GLU A 179 16.99 -3.87 -1.87
C GLU A 179 16.59 -3.07 -3.10
N ALA A 180 17.36 -2.01 -3.38
CA ALA A 180 17.30 -1.26 -4.63
C ALA A 180 18.43 -1.74 -5.55
N LEU A 181 18.11 -2.07 -6.80
CA LEU A 181 19.07 -2.61 -7.76
C LEU A 181 19.17 -1.74 -9.01
N ASP A 182 20.37 -1.63 -9.56
CA ASP A 182 20.63 -1.00 -10.86
C ASP A 182 20.23 -1.91 -12.04
N GLU A 183 20.36 -1.43 -13.28
CA GLU A 183 20.00 -2.18 -14.49
C GLU A 183 20.79 -3.48 -14.68
N LYS A 184 21.99 -3.57 -14.09
CA LYS A 184 22.86 -4.77 -14.15
C LYS A 184 22.52 -5.77 -13.04
N GLY A 185 21.59 -5.43 -12.16
CA GLY A 185 21.24 -6.24 -10.99
C GLY A 185 22.21 -6.05 -9.82
N GLY A 186 23.05 -5.01 -9.82
CA GLY A 186 23.88 -4.65 -8.69
C GLY A 186 23.04 -3.96 -7.61
N ILE A 187 23.21 -4.38 -6.35
CA ILE A 187 22.54 -3.74 -5.20
C ILE A 187 23.19 -2.38 -4.97
N ILE A 188 22.39 -1.31 -5.06
CA ILE A 188 22.82 0.08 -4.87
C ILE A 188 22.33 0.69 -3.55
N ALA A 189 21.39 0.03 -2.87
CA ALA A 189 21.09 0.23 -1.45
C ALA A 189 20.32 -0.96 -0.87
N SER A 190 20.37 -1.09 0.45
CA SER A 190 19.66 -2.09 1.22
C SER A 190 19.19 -1.48 2.53
N GLN A 191 17.95 -1.76 2.93
CA GLN A 191 17.34 -1.28 4.17
C GLN A 191 16.59 -2.43 4.84
N THR A 192 16.93 -2.74 6.09
CA THR A 192 16.13 -3.66 6.91
C THR A 192 14.98 -2.90 7.57
N VAL A 193 13.77 -3.43 7.42
CA VAL A 193 12.56 -2.93 8.06
C VAL A 193 12.31 -3.76 9.31
N GLU A 194 12.39 -3.12 10.47
CA GLU A 194 12.23 -3.78 11.77
C GLU A 194 10.77 -3.70 12.29
N ASP A 195 10.05 -2.63 11.94
CA ASP A 195 8.65 -2.40 12.33
C ASP A 195 7.71 -2.59 11.14
N GLN A 196 6.66 -3.40 11.31
CA GLN A 196 5.71 -3.72 10.23
C GLN A 196 4.85 -2.52 9.79
N THR A 197 4.91 -1.41 10.52
CA THR A 197 4.23 -0.14 10.23
C THR A 197 5.18 0.99 9.85
N ASP A 198 6.46 0.68 9.66
CA ASP A 198 7.49 1.66 9.35
C ASP A 198 7.25 2.37 8.01
N SER A 199 7.71 3.61 7.92
CA SER A 199 7.75 4.38 6.69
C SER A 199 8.95 5.31 6.69
N ASP A 200 9.84 5.14 5.71
CA ASP A 200 11.06 5.94 5.61
C ASP A 200 11.53 6.07 4.16
N SER A 201 12.63 6.80 3.97
CA SER A 201 13.36 6.95 2.73
C SER A 201 14.70 6.21 2.82
N ILE A 202 15.10 5.57 1.73
CA ILE A 202 16.39 4.89 1.63
C ILE A 202 17.39 5.86 0.98
N PRO A 203 18.43 6.30 1.72
CA PRO A 203 19.42 7.22 1.19
C PRO A 203 20.29 6.54 0.10
N SER A 204 20.85 7.35 -0.79
CA SER A 204 21.93 6.91 -1.67
C SER A 204 23.20 6.62 -0.85
N MET A 205 24.00 5.64 -1.26
CA MET A 205 25.25 5.31 -0.56
C MET A 205 26.23 6.50 -0.44
N SER A 206 26.16 7.50 -1.31
CA SER A 206 26.98 8.72 -1.18
C SER A 206 26.52 9.67 -0.05
N ALA A 207 25.31 9.51 0.45
CA ALA A 207 24.74 10.33 1.53
C ALA A 207 24.88 9.71 2.93
N ALA A 208 25.14 8.39 3.03
CA ALA A 208 25.32 7.68 4.30
C ALA A 208 26.69 7.92 4.96
N VAL A 209 27.60 8.61 4.28
CA VAL A 209 28.95 8.96 4.75
C VAL A 209 29.08 10.48 4.84
N ARG A 210 28.39 11.11 5.78
CA ARG A 210 28.67 12.49 6.22
C ARG A 210 28.37 12.65 7.70
#